data_AF-A0A7C3LHA2-F1
#
_entry.id   AF-A0A7C3LHA2-F1
#
_cell.length_a   1.000
_cell.length_b   1.000
_cell.length_c   1.000
_cell.angle_alpha   90.00
_cell.angle_beta   90.00
_cell.angle_gamma   90.00
#
_symmetry.space_group_name_H-M   'P 1'
#
loop_
_entity.id
_entity.type
_entity.pdbx_description
1 polymer ?
#
loop_
_entity_poly.entity_id
_entity_poly.type
_entity_poly.pdbx_seq_one_letter_code
_entity_poly.pdbx_strand_id
1 'polypeptide(L)' 'MPDNTLFLRLEGPLQSWGERGRWSVRDSALTPTKSGVIGLIACALGYR' A
#
# COMPACT_ATOMS: atom_id res chain seq x y z
N MET A 1 -19.66 -14.12 4.59
CA MET A 1 -18.56 -13.35 3.98
C MET A 1 -17.73 -14.33 3.16
N PRO A 2 -17.18 -13.96 2.00
CA PRO A 2 -16.28 -14.86 1.30
C PRO A 2 -15.04 -15.12 2.17
N ASP A 3 -14.61 -16.37 2.29
CA ASP A 3 -13.53 -16.81 3.19
C ASP A 3 -12.16 -16.17 2.88
N ASN A 4 -12.06 -15.45 1.76
CA ASN A 4 -10.84 -14.84 1.24
C ASN A 4 -10.83 -13.30 1.39
N THR A 5 -11.58 -12.74 2.35
CA THR A 5 -11.69 -11.29 2.54
C THR A 5 -11.04 -10.86 3.85
N LEU A 6 -10.08 -9.94 3.77
CA LEU A 6 -9.43 -9.31 4.93
C LEU A 6 -9.76 -7.81 4.95
N PHE A 7 -10.32 -7.33 6.06
CA PHE A 7 -10.49 -5.89 6.30
C PHE A 7 -9.24 -5.32 6.96
N LEU A 8 -8.72 -4.23 6.41
CA LEU A 8 -7.52 -3.56 6.89
C LEU A 8 -7.84 -2.09 7.21
N ARG A 9 -7.43 -1.64 8.39
CA ARG A 9 -7.43 -0.22 8.77
C ARG A 9 -6.05 0.36 8.48
N LEU A 10 -5.94 1.16 7.44
CA LEU A 10 -4.71 1.84 7.07
C LEU A 10 -4.71 3.24 7.66
N GLU A 11 -4.03 3.41 8.80
CA GLU A 11 -3.93 4.67 9.53
C GLU A 11 -2.49 4.99 9.94
N GLY A 12 -2.24 6.27 10.24
CA GLY A 12 -0.95 6.75 10.69
C GLY A 12 -0.85 8.27 10.54
N PRO A 13 0.09 8.93 11.24
CA PRO A 13 0.29 10.37 11.13
C PRO A 13 0.74 10.80 9.73
N LEU A 14 1.42 9.91 9.00
CA LEU A 14 1.84 10.11 7.62
C LEU A 14 1.65 8.82 6.83
N GLN A 15 1.22 8.97 5.58
CA GLN A 15 1.15 7.88 4.61
C GLN A 15 1.70 8.37 3.27
N SER A 16 2.34 7.48 2.51
CA SER A 16 2.85 7.78 1.18
C SER A 16 2.56 6.62 0.24
N TRP A 17 1.71 6.88 -0.75
CA TRP A 17 1.20 5.90 -1.70
C TRP A 17 1.54 6.34 -3.13
N GLY A 18 2.81 6.25 -3.51
CA GLY A 18 3.27 6.75 -4.81
C GLY A 18 2.66 6.03 -6.00
N GLU A 19 2.30 6.79 -7.03
CA GLU A 19 1.85 6.26 -8.33
C GLU A 19 2.91 6.49 -9.42
N ARG A 20 3.72 7.55 -9.29
CA ARG A 20 4.71 7.94 -10.30
C ARG A 20 6.05 8.20 -9.63
N GLY A 21 7.02 7.34 -9.91
CA GLY A 21 8.34 7.40 -9.27
C GLY A 21 9.48 7.97 -10.11
N ARG A 22 9.17 8.55 -11.27
CA ARG A 22 10.18 8.79 -12.30
C ARG A 22 11.16 9.92 -11.93
N TRP A 23 10.72 10.93 -11.20
CA TRP A 23 11.46 12.18 -10.93
C TRP A 23 11.91 12.33 -9.47
N SER A 24 12.65 13.40 -9.18
CA SER A 24 13.20 13.70 -7.85
C SER A 24 12.12 14.00 -6.81
N VAL A 25 11.00 14.58 -7.21
CA VAL A 25 9.84 14.80 -6.36
C VAL A 25 8.96 13.56 -6.34
N ARG A 26 8.65 13.07 -5.15
CA ARG A 26 7.77 11.92 -4.94
C ARG A 26 6.36 12.40 -4.65
N ASP A 27 5.41 11.88 -5.41
CA ASP A 27 4.00 12.07 -5.14
C ASP A 27 3.49 11.05 -4.12
N SER A 28 2.30 11.33 -3.59
CA SER A 28 1.48 10.35 -2.88
C SER A 28 0.06 10.48 -3.41
N ALA A 29 -0.57 9.36 -3.72
CA ALA A 29 -1.99 9.31 -3.97
C ALA A 29 -2.77 9.69 -2.69
N LEU A 30 -4.00 10.16 -2.90
CA LEU A 30 -4.95 10.47 -1.82
C LEU A 30 -5.44 9.21 -1.10
N THR A 31 -5.29 8.05 -1.72
CA THR A 31 -5.73 6.75 -1.21
C THR A 31 -4.64 5.70 -1.40
N PRO A 32 -4.62 4.63 -0.57
CA PRO A 32 -3.72 3.50 -0.75
C PRO A 32 -3.78 2.91 -2.17
N THR A 33 -2.62 2.66 -2.76
CA THR A 33 -2.54 2.02 -4.08
C THR A 33 -2.62 0.50 -3.95
N LYS A 34 -3.22 -0.17 -4.95
CA LYS A 34 -3.30 -1.64 -4.99
C LYS A 34 -1.92 -2.29 -4.82
N SER A 35 -0.92 -1.80 -5.56
CA SER A 35 0.45 -2.31 -5.47
C SER A 35 1.08 -2.07 -4.11
N GLY A 36 0.82 -0.93 -3.46
CA GLY A 36 1.28 -0.65 -2.11
C GLY A 36 0.72 -1.62 -1.07
N VAL A 37 -0.60 -1.88 -1.11
CA VAL A 37 -1.25 -2.83 -0.19
C VAL A 37 -0.78 -4.27 -0.44
N ILE A 38 -0.68 -4.70 -1.70
CA ILE A 38 -0.15 -6.03 -2.04
C ILE A 38 1.29 -6.18 -1.56
N GLY A 39 2.14 -5.18 -1.77
CA GLY A 39 3.52 -5.19 -1.31
C GLY A 39 3.62 -5.29 0.21
N LEU A 40 2.78 -4.53 0.95
CA LEU A 40 2.72 -4.59 2.41
C LEU A 40 2.35 -6.00 2.92
N ILE A 41 1.35 -6.65 2.30
CA ILE A 41 0.97 -8.02 2.62
C ILE A 41 2.10 -8.99 2.26
N ALA A 42 2.73 -8.82 1.09
CA ALA A 42 3.84 -9.67 0.65
C ALA A 42 5.04 -9.59 1.61
N CYS A 43 5.36 -8.39 2.11
CA CYS A 43 6.38 -8.20 3.14
C CYS A 43 6.02 -8.91 4.45
N ALA A 44 4.77 -8.83 4.89
CA ALA A 44 4.31 -9.53 6.10
C ALA A 44 4.39 -11.06 5.97
N LEU A 45 4.19 -11.58 4.76
CA LEU A 45 4.32 -13.00 4.43
C LEU A 45 5.77 -13.45 4.16
N GLY A 46 6.73 -12.52 4.13
CA GLY A 46 8.15 -12.82 3.90
C GLY A 46 8.52 -13.16 2.45
N TYR A 47 7.75 -12.68 1.48
CA TYR A 47 8.11 -12.82 0.06
C TYR A 47 9.39 -12.04 -0.26
N ARG A 48 10.21 -12.62 -1.16
CA ARG A 48 11.53 -12.11 -1.55
C ARG A 48 11.61 -11.87 -3.05
#